data_AF-A0A8J1UHK2-F1
#
_entry.id   AF-A0A8J1UHK2-F1
#
_cell.length_a   1.000
_cell.length_b   1.000
_cell.length_c   1.000
_cell.angle_alpha   90.00
_cell.angle_beta   90.00
_cell.angle_gamma   90.00
#
_symmetry.space_group_name_H-M   'P 1'
#
loop_
_entity.id
_entity.type
_entity.pdbx_description
1 polymer ?
#
loop_
_entity_poly.entity_id
_entity_poly.type
_entity_poly.pdbx_seq_one_letter_code
_entity_poly.pdbx_strand_id
1 'polypeptide(L)'
;MFYCEVPPGEGAGGESVVSDCRRIKEDLDPGVVEKFDRLGVKYHFHVASKYDKSNEHGHSWQMMFNTEKKKDLEEVLDREGTSYFWNKDDSIKFWRILPAMAFHPKTGEQMWINHIYKKHASGWAFHPSFQGKQLDNDKYPTHSYYGDGTEIEDDVIQHIRDISWKCAVGFQMKKRDVLVMDNMRVQHARLSFTGERKLLAILGRYKDQ
;
A
#
# COMPACT_ATOMS: atom_id res chain seq x y z
N MET A 1 -7.89 -4.38 14.31
CA MET A 1 -9.21 -4.03 14.88
C MET A 1 -9.34 -2.52 14.89
N PHE A 2 -10.51 -1.99 14.53
CA PHE A 2 -10.85 -0.56 14.69
C PHE A 2 -11.95 -0.38 15.71
N TYR A 3 -11.87 0.67 16.51
CA TYR A 3 -12.90 1.12 17.45
C TYR A 3 -13.27 2.56 17.16
N CYS A 4 -14.58 2.83 17.03
CA CYS A 4 -15.06 4.17 16.72
C CYS A 4 -15.34 5.00 17.97
N GLU A 5 -14.44 5.93 18.29
CA GLU A 5 -14.60 6.84 19.43
C GLU A 5 -15.48 8.04 19.07
N VAL A 6 -15.23 8.63 17.89
CA VAL A 6 -16.00 9.75 17.33
C VAL A 6 -16.34 9.42 15.87
N PRO A 7 -17.62 9.15 15.54
CA PRO A 7 -18.04 8.95 14.16
C PRO A 7 -18.06 10.29 13.42
N PRO A 8 -17.89 10.30 12.08
CA PRO A 8 -18.11 11.49 11.29
C PRO A 8 -19.59 11.92 11.37
N GLY A 9 -19.87 13.20 11.12
CA GLY A 9 -21.23 13.74 11.07
C GLY A 9 -22.08 13.08 9.97
N GLU A 10 -23.40 13.20 10.08
CA GLU A 10 -24.32 12.70 9.04
C GLU A 10 -24.02 13.38 7.69
N GLY A 11 -23.91 12.59 6.62
CA GLY A 11 -23.56 13.07 5.28
C GLY A 11 -22.10 13.51 5.11
N ALA A 12 -21.25 13.39 6.13
CA ALA A 12 -19.85 13.82 6.07
C ALA A 12 -18.89 12.77 5.46
N GLY A 13 -19.39 11.60 5.04
CA GLY A 13 -18.59 10.47 4.53
C GLY A 13 -17.79 9.75 5.63
N GLY A 14 -16.61 9.25 5.30
CA GLY A 14 -15.66 8.68 6.27
C GLY A 14 -15.84 7.20 6.58
N GLU A 15 -16.50 6.48 5.69
CA GLU A 15 -16.69 5.04 5.75
C GLU A 15 -15.34 4.33 5.93
N SER A 16 -15.31 3.38 6.85
CA SER A 16 -14.24 2.37 6.93
C SER A 16 -14.54 1.33 5.86
N VAL A 17 -13.67 1.22 4.87
CA VAL A 17 -13.86 0.31 3.73
C VAL A 17 -13.04 -0.95 3.95
N VAL A 18 -13.61 -2.10 3.64
CA VAL A 18 -12.89 -3.38 3.58
C VAL A 18 -13.16 -4.09 2.27
N SER A 19 -12.19 -4.84 1.77
CA SER A 19 -12.34 -5.70 0.58
C SER A 19 -11.76 -7.08 0.86
N ASP A 20 -12.50 -8.15 0.54
CA ASP A 20 -12.05 -9.54 0.71
C ASP A 20 -11.03 -9.92 -0.38
N CYS A 21 -9.79 -10.18 0.02
CA CYS A 21 -8.68 -10.53 -0.87
C CYS A 21 -8.94 -11.78 -1.72
N ARG A 22 -9.82 -12.69 -1.26
CA ARG A 22 -10.20 -13.89 -2.05
C ARG A 22 -11.09 -13.48 -3.21
N ARG A 23 -12.09 -12.65 -2.95
CA ARG A 23 -13.02 -12.16 -3.97
C ARG A 23 -12.30 -11.30 -5.01
N ILE A 24 -11.34 -10.48 -4.58
CA ILE A 24 -10.49 -9.73 -5.51
C ILE A 24 -9.78 -10.70 -6.45
N LYS A 25 -9.13 -11.76 -5.93
CA LYS A 25 -8.47 -12.78 -6.75
C LYS A 25 -9.45 -13.47 -7.71
N GLU A 26 -10.62 -13.86 -7.24
CA GLU A 26 -11.65 -14.58 -8.02
C GLU A 26 -12.22 -13.74 -9.16
N ASP A 27 -12.39 -12.44 -8.94
CA ASP A 27 -12.98 -11.51 -9.90
C ASP A 27 -11.95 -10.89 -10.87
N LEU A 28 -10.64 -11.04 -10.60
CA LEU A 28 -9.56 -10.60 -11.49
C LEU A 28 -9.51 -11.45 -12.76
N ASP A 29 -8.90 -10.87 -13.81
CA ASP A 29 -8.64 -11.62 -15.03
C ASP A 29 -7.63 -12.76 -14.71
N PRO A 30 -7.91 -14.01 -15.08
CA PRO A 30 -7.03 -15.12 -14.76
C PRO A 30 -5.59 -14.96 -15.27
N GLY A 31 -5.41 -14.34 -16.45
CA GLY A 31 -4.10 -14.06 -17.03
C GLY A 31 -3.32 -13.01 -16.24
N VAL A 32 -4.01 -12.02 -15.66
CA VAL A 32 -3.40 -11.07 -14.71
C VAL A 32 -2.94 -11.81 -13.46
N VAL A 33 -3.79 -12.66 -12.88
CA VAL A 33 -3.45 -13.44 -11.68
C VAL A 33 -2.25 -14.36 -11.94
N GLU A 34 -2.25 -15.10 -13.05
CA GLU A 34 -1.17 -16.02 -13.43
C GLU A 34 0.16 -15.28 -13.65
N LYS A 35 0.13 -14.14 -14.34
CA LYS A 35 1.35 -13.34 -14.59
C LYS A 35 1.96 -12.87 -13.27
N PHE A 36 1.14 -12.40 -12.33
CA PHE A 36 1.61 -11.97 -11.00
C PHE A 36 2.01 -13.13 -10.08
N ASP A 37 1.39 -14.30 -10.20
CA ASP A 37 1.80 -15.51 -9.47
C ASP A 37 3.20 -15.97 -9.91
N ARG A 38 3.43 -15.97 -11.23
CA ARG A 38 4.71 -16.39 -11.83
C ARG A 38 5.84 -15.39 -11.58
N LEU A 39 5.57 -14.10 -11.79
CA LEU A 39 6.62 -13.07 -11.76
C LEU A 39 6.78 -12.43 -10.38
N GLY A 40 5.74 -12.40 -9.55
CA GLY A 40 5.69 -11.56 -8.36
C GLY A 40 5.60 -10.07 -8.70
N VAL A 41 5.90 -9.22 -7.72
CA VAL A 41 5.83 -7.75 -7.81
C VAL A 41 7.14 -7.16 -7.33
N LYS A 42 7.74 -6.29 -8.13
CA LYS A 42 8.86 -5.47 -7.68
C LYS A 42 8.34 -4.13 -7.19
N TYR A 43 8.51 -3.87 -5.90
CA TYR A 43 8.19 -2.56 -5.32
C TYR A 43 9.44 -1.68 -5.31
N HIS A 44 9.38 -0.58 -6.05
CA HIS A 44 10.40 0.45 -6.06
C HIS A 44 9.99 1.62 -5.16
N PHE A 45 10.95 2.16 -4.43
CA PHE A 45 10.80 3.33 -3.58
C PHE A 45 11.88 4.34 -3.92
N HIS A 46 11.50 5.62 -3.96
CA HIS A 46 12.40 6.75 -4.08
C HIS A 46 12.17 7.69 -2.90
N VAL A 47 13.17 7.84 -2.03
CA VAL A 47 13.04 8.55 -0.77
C VAL A 47 14.06 9.67 -0.69
N ALA A 48 13.59 10.89 -0.43
CA ALA A 48 14.41 12.09 -0.41
C ALA A 48 15.43 12.08 0.75
N SER A 49 16.51 12.85 0.60
CA SER A 49 17.50 13.08 1.67
C SER A 49 16.98 13.97 2.80
N LYS A 50 16.04 14.87 2.49
CA LYS A 50 15.52 15.87 3.42
C LYS A 50 14.01 15.88 3.40
N TYR A 51 13.43 16.19 4.56
CA TYR A 51 11.99 16.39 4.68
C TYR A 51 11.60 17.64 3.90
N ASP A 52 10.72 17.46 2.92
CA ASP A 52 10.15 18.57 2.16
C ASP A 52 8.80 18.96 2.76
N LYS A 53 8.76 20.09 3.48
CA LYS A 53 7.52 20.61 4.08
C LYS A 53 6.42 20.92 3.06
N SER A 54 6.76 21.10 1.78
CA SER A 54 5.78 21.31 0.70
C SER A 54 5.18 20.01 0.16
N ASN A 55 5.72 18.86 0.60
CA ASN A 55 5.24 17.53 0.27
C ASN A 55 5.06 16.75 1.58
N GLU A 56 3.84 16.73 2.14
CA GLU A 56 3.52 16.04 3.39
C GLU A 56 3.82 14.52 3.36
N HIS A 57 4.04 13.95 2.16
CA HIS A 57 4.44 12.55 1.95
C HIS A 57 5.94 12.40 1.61
N GLY A 58 6.67 13.51 1.50
CA GLY A 58 8.11 13.59 1.29
C GLY A 58 8.87 13.36 2.59
N HIS A 59 8.66 12.21 3.22
CA HIS A 59 9.51 11.78 4.33
C HIS A 59 10.94 11.60 3.82
N SER A 60 11.89 12.09 4.61
CA SER A 60 13.29 11.75 4.36
C SER A 60 13.55 10.30 4.77
N TRP A 61 14.62 9.70 4.25
CA TRP A 61 14.99 8.33 4.66
C TRP A 61 15.28 8.26 6.17
N GLN A 62 15.75 9.35 6.77
CA GLN A 62 15.98 9.42 8.21
C GLN A 62 14.70 9.28 9.01
N MET A 63 13.62 9.95 8.59
CA MET A 63 12.31 9.81 9.23
C MET A 63 11.71 8.43 8.97
N MET A 64 11.87 7.91 7.75
CA MET A 64 11.30 6.63 7.35
C MET A 64 11.93 5.45 8.10
N PHE A 65 13.25 5.50 8.31
CA PHE A 65 14.02 4.41 8.93
C PHE A 65 14.46 4.73 10.37
N ASN A 66 14.10 5.90 10.89
CA ASN A 66 14.45 6.37 12.22
C ASN A 66 15.96 6.28 12.53
N THR A 67 16.79 6.75 11.58
CA THR A 67 18.25 6.79 11.71
C THR A 67 18.84 7.97 10.95
N GLU A 68 19.95 8.52 11.44
CA GLU A 68 20.72 9.60 10.78
C GLU A 68 21.93 9.06 10.01
N LYS A 69 22.17 7.74 10.02
CA LYS A 69 23.37 7.13 9.44
C LYS A 69 23.01 6.23 8.26
N LYS A 70 23.60 6.49 7.10
CA LYS A 70 23.43 5.64 5.91
C LYS A 70 23.77 4.18 6.18
N LYS A 71 24.85 3.93 6.92
CA LYS A 71 25.30 2.58 7.26
C LYS A 71 24.24 1.78 8.04
N ASP A 72 23.56 2.41 9.00
CA ASP A 72 22.51 1.74 9.77
C ASP A 72 21.33 1.34 8.86
N LEU A 73 21.00 2.18 7.86
CA LEU A 73 20.01 1.86 6.85
C LEU A 73 20.47 0.73 5.92
N GLU A 74 21.70 0.79 5.42
CA GLU A 74 22.30 -0.25 4.56
C GLU A 74 22.27 -1.62 5.25
N GLU A 75 22.63 -1.70 6.53
CA GLU A 75 22.56 -2.93 7.33
C GLU A 75 21.13 -3.50 7.46
N VAL A 76 20.12 -2.64 7.48
CA VAL A 76 18.71 -3.06 7.48
C VAL A 76 18.31 -3.58 6.11
N LEU A 77 18.66 -2.87 5.05
CA LEU A 77 18.31 -3.25 3.67
C LEU A 77 18.99 -4.56 3.27
N ASP A 78 20.27 -4.74 3.62
CA ASP A 78 21.02 -5.98 3.37
C ASP A 78 20.41 -7.17 4.11
N ARG A 79 20.05 -7.00 5.39
CA ARG A 79 19.40 -8.04 6.19
C ARG A 79 18.05 -8.47 5.62
N GLU A 80 17.32 -7.52 5.03
CA GLU A 80 16.03 -7.77 4.37
C GLU A 80 16.18 -8.26 2.92
N GLY A 81 17.40 -8.39 2.39
CA GLY A 81 17.65 -8.74 0.99
C GLY A 81 17.12 -7.70 0.00
N THR A 82 17.06 -6.43 0.42
CA THR A 82 16.55 -5.31 -0.37
C THR A 82 17.68 -4.65 -1.12
N SER A 83 17.56 -4.54 -2.45
CA SER A 83 18.54 -3.84 -3.28
C SER A 83 18.36 -2.34 -3.16
N TYR A 84 19.45 -1.57 -3.23
CA TYR A 84 19.39 -0.11 -3.11
C TYR A 84 20.47 0.61 -3.89
N PHE A 85 20.25 1.92 -4.07
CA PHE A 85 21.14 2.83 -4.77
C PHE A 85 21.04 4.24 -4.16
N TRP A 86 22.18 4.82 -3.80
CA TRP A 86 22.26 6.22 -3.35
C TRP A 86 22.45 7.16 -4.54
N ASN A 87 21.57 8.15 -4.65
CA ASN A 87 21.72 9.23 -5.61
C ASN A 87 22.76 10.26 -5.12
N LYS A 88 23.23 11.11 -6.03
CA LYS A 88 24.22 12.17 -5.74
C LYS A 88 23.73 13.23 -4.76
N ASP A 89 22.41 13.39 -4.64
CA ASP A 89 21.75 14.35 -3.74
C ASP A 89 21.41 13.74 -2.36
N ASP A 90 22.01 12.59 -2.03
CA ASP A 90 21.76 11.81 -0.82
C ASP A 90 20.35 11.25 -0.67
N SER A 91 19.52 11.29 -1.71
CA SER A 91 18.29 10.49 -1.76
C SER A 91 18.63 9.02 -2.03
N ILE A 92 17.73 8.11 -1.66
CA ILE A 92 17.91 6.66 -1.84
C ILE A 92 16.79 6.10 -2.70
N LYS A 93 17.17 5.22 -3.62
CA LYS A 93 16.27 4.29 -4.30
C LYS A 93 16.47 2.91 -3.73
N PHE A 94 15.40 2.18 -3.45
CA PHE A 94 15.49 0.79 -3.03
C PHE A 94 14.31 -0.03 -3.55
N TRP A 95 14.52 -1.32 -3.74
CA TRP A 95 13.49 -2.21 -4.25
C TRP A 95 13.63 -3.64 -3.75
N ARG A 96 12.47 -4.31 -3.72
CA ARG A 96 12.35 -5.73 -3.38
C ARG A 96 11.30 -6.41 -4.24
N ILE A 97 11.54 -7.67 -4.55
CA ILE A 97 10.59 -8.53 -5.27
C ILE A 97 9.86 -9.36 -4.22
N LEU A 98 8.53 -9.31 -4.24
CA LEU A 98 7.67 -10.05 -3.31
C LEU A 98 6.61 -10.82 -4.10
N PRO A 99 6.10 -11.94 -3.56
CA PRO A 99 4.90 -12.58 -4.09
C PRO A 99 3.73 -11.59 -4.17
N ALA A 100 2.94 -11.69 -5.23
CA ALA A 100 1.69 -10.91 -5.35
C ALA A 100 0.57 -11.47 -4.46
N MET A 101 0.69 -12.74 -4.06
CA MET A 101 -0.29 -13.48 -3.29
C MET A 101 0.38 -14.24 -2.15
N ALA A 102 -0.38 -14.54 -1.10
CA ALA A 102 0.06 -15.37 0.01
C ALA A 102 -1.03 -16.33 0.45
N PHE A 103 -0.65 -17.49 0.97
CA PHE A 103 -1.60 -18.46 1.52
C PHE A 103 -1.95 -18.10 2.96
N HIS A 104 -3.25 -18.16 3.27
CA HIS A 104 -3.73 -17.97 4.64
C HIS A 104 -3.30 -19.16 5.52
N PRO A 105 -2.64 -18.95 6.67
CA PRO A 105 -2.02 -20.03 7.45
C PRO A 105 -3.02 -21.04 8.03
N LYS A 106 -4.26 -20.61 8.35
CA LYS A 106 -5.32 -21.52 8.82
C LYS A 106 -6.11 -22.23 7.73
N THR A 107 -6.57 -21.50 6.71
CA THR A 107 -7.50 -22.04 5.71
C THR A 107 -6.79 -22.61 4.49
N GLY A 108 -5.52 -22.28 4.27
CA GLY A 108 -4.77 -22.65 3.07
C GLY A 108 -5.24 -21.95 1.79
N GLU A 109 -6.17 -21.00 1.89
CA GLU A 109 -6.68 -20.26 0.73
C GLU A 109 -5.63 -19.23 0.27
N GLN A 110 -5.48 -19.06 -1.05
CA GLN A 110 -4.56 -18.08 -1.63
C GLN A 110 -5.21 -16.69 -1.70
N MET A 111 -4.57 -15.67 -1.14
CA MET A 111 -5.08 -14.30 -1.00
C MET A 111 -4.39 -13.34 -1.96
N TRP A 112 -5.14 -12.44 -2.61
CA TRP A 112 -4.59 -11.25 -3.28
C TRP A 112 -4.19 -10.16 -2.26
N ILE A 113 -3.07 -10.40 -1.55
CA ILE A 113 -2.58 -9.52 -0.49
C ILE A 113 -1.31 -8.80 -0.93
N ASN A 114 -1.47 -7.61 -1.48
CA ASN A 114 -0.37 -6.80 -2.01
C ASN A 114 -0.77 -5.32 -2.05
N HIS A 115 0.14 -4.46 -2.52
CA HIS A 115 -0.09 -3.03 -2.68
C HIS A 115 0.19 -2.54 -4.11
N ILE A 116 0.01 -3.39 -5.13
CA ILE A 116 0.37 -3.10 -6.54
C ILE A 116 -0.20 -1.75 -6.99
N TYR A 117 -1.52 -1.61 -7.01
CA TYR A 117 -2.17 -0.39 -7.53
C TYR A 117 -1.94 0.83 -6.62
N LYS A 118 -1.77 0.61 -5.31
CA LYS A 118 -1.57 1.66 -4.30
C LYS A 118 -0.18 2.27 -4.38
N LYS A 119 0.82 1.47 -4.73
CA LYS A 119 2.21 1.89 -4.91
C LYS A 119 2.55 2.17 -6.38
N HIS A 120 1.58 2.18 -7.29
CA HIS A 120 1.83 2.49 -8.69
C HIS A 120 1.96 4.00 -8.92
N ALA A 121 2.90 4.44 -9.76
CA ALA A 121 3.19 5.86 -10.00
C ALA A 121 1.96 6.68 -10.41
N SER A 122 1.07 6.09 -11.22
CA SER A 122 -0.19 6.72 -11.64
C SER A 122 -1.07 7.23 -10.49
N GLY A 123 -0.98 6.67 -9.28
CA GLY A 123 -1.70 7.20 -8.12
C GLY A 123 -1.12 8.53 -7.61
N TRP A 124 0.19 8.72 -7.73
CA TRP A 124 0.87 9.95 -7.33
C TRP A 124 0.59 11.11 -8.29
N ALA A 125 0.37 10.83 -9.59
CA ALA A 125 0.04 11.88 -10.56
C ALA A 125 -1.21 12.68 -10.18
N PHE A 126 -2.14 12.08 -9.44
CA PHE A 126 -3.35 12.74 -8.92
C PHE A 126 -3.20 13.30 -7.50
N HIS A 127 -2.05 13.07 -6.86
CA HIS A 127 -1.80 13.57 -5.51
C HIS A 127 -1.53 15.09 -5.55
N PRO A 128 -2.11 15.91 -4.64
CA PRO A 128 -1.94 17.36 -4.66
C PRO A 128 -0.48 17.83 -4.70
N SER A 129 0.42 17.18 -3.96
CA SER A 129 1.87 17.50 -3.95
C SER A 129 2.61 17.19 -5.27
N PHE A 130 1.97 16.51 -6.20
CA PHE A 130 2.51 16.10 -7.49
C PHE A 130 1.63 16.51 -8.67
N GLN A 131 0.56 17.27 -8.43
CA GLN A 131 -0.35 17.73 -9.47
C GLN A 131 0.42 18.56 -10.51
N GLY A 132 0.29 18.20 -11.78
CA GLY A 132 0.99 18.84 -12.89
C GLY A 132 2.49 18.50 -13.00
N LYS A 133 3.04 17.66 -12.12
CA LYS A 133 4.41 17.14 -12.27
C LYS A 133 4.39 15.93 -13.20
N GLN A 134 5.16 15.99 -14.28
CA GLN A 134 5.48 14.84 -15.12
C GLN A 134 6.87 14.35 -14.72
N LEU A 135 6.91 13.23 -14.01
CA LEU A 135 8.14 12.57 -13.59
C LEU A 135 8.18 11.18 -14.23
N ASP A 136 9.39 10.67 -14.44
CA ASP A 136 9.55 9.25 -14.73
C ASP A 136 8.95 8.42 -13.58
N ASN A 137 8.37 7.26 -13.91
CA ASN A 137 7.68 6.39 -12.94
C ASN A 137 8.53 6.13 -11.68
N ASP A 138 9.84 5.95 -11.87
CA ASP A 138 10.81 5.62 -10.84
C ASP A 138 11.26 6.83 -9.98
N LYS A 139 10.78 8.04 -10.28
CA LYS A 139 11.04 9.27 -9.51
C LYS A 139 9.90 9.61 -8.55
N TYR A 140 8.72 9.01 -8.70
CA TYR A 140 7.67 9.10 -7.70
C TYR A 140 8.05 8.34 -6.42
N PRO A 141 7.46 8.67 -5.26
CA PRO A 141 7.84 8.04 -3.99
C PRO A 141 7.76 6.51 -4.01
N THR A 142 6.81 5.97 -4.77
CA THR A 142 6.72 4.53 -5.04
C THR A 142 6.27 4.27 -6.47
N HIS A 143 6.72 3.13 -6.99
CA HIS A 143 6.23 2.54 -8.23
C HIS A 143 6.26 1.00 -8.13
N SER A 144 5.35 0.33 -8.83
CA SER A 144 5.26 -1.14 -8.84
C SER A 144 5.47 -1.65 -10.25
N TYR A 145 6.40 -2.59 -10.40
CA TYR A 145 6.67 -3.33 -11.63
C TYR A 145 6.23 -4.79 -11.46
N TYR A 146 6.15 -5.55 -12.55
CA TYR A 146 6.24 -7.01 -12.43
C TYR A 146 7.57 -7.39 -11.77
N GLY A 147 7.65 -8.56 -11.14
CA GLY A 147 8.84 -8.93 -10.38
C GLY A 147 10.11 -9.09 -11.22
N ASP A 148 10.00 -9.29 -12.53
CA ASP A 148 11.13 -9.26 -13.48
C ASP A 148 11.62 -7.84 -13.81
N GLY A 149 10.92 -6.80 -13.34
CA GLY A 149 11.23 -5.40 -13.55
C GLY A 149 10.57 -4.76 -14.76
N THR A 150 9.74 -5.50 -15.50
CA THR A 150 8.95 -4.93 -16.61
C THR A 150 7.79 -4.07 -16.09
N GLU A 151 7.42 -3.06 -16.88
CA GLU A 151 6.33 -2.13 -16.57
C GLU A 151 4.99 -2.86 -16.51
N ILE A 152 4.11 -2.45 -15.60
CA ILE A 152 2.74 -2.97 -15.54
C ILE A 152 1.89 -2.13 -16.46
N GLU A 153 1.17 -2.78 -17.36
CA GLU A 153 0.31 -2.09 -18.32
C GLU A 153 -0.79 -1.28 -17.59
N ASP A 154 -1.09 -0.08 -18.10
CA ASP A 154 -2.04 0.85 -17.44
C ASP A 154 -3.44 0.26 -17.31
N ASP A 155 -3.88 -0.52 -18.30
CA ASP A 155 -5.15 -1.24 -18.29
C ASP A 155 -5.19 -2.35 -17.23
N VAL A 156 -4.07 -3.05 -17.00
CA VAL A 156 -3.93 -4.02 -15.90
C VAL A 156 -4.05 -3.32 -14.54
N ILE A 157 -3.38 -2.18 -14.36
CA ILE A 157 -3.50 -1.40 -13.12
C ILE A 157 -4.94 -0.91 -12.91
N GLN A 158 -5.59 -0.41 -13.97
CA GLN A 158 -6.98 0.04 -13.90
C GLN A 158 -7.93 -1.12 -13.57
N HIS A 159 -7.75 -2.27 -14.21
CA HIS A 159 -8.52 -3.49 -13.91
C HIS A 159 -8.40 -3.89 -12.44
N ILE A 160 -7.19 -3.89 -11.88
CA ILE A 160 -6.97 -4.19 -10.46
C ILE A 160 -7.74 -3.20 -9.57
N ARG A 161 -7.76 -1.91 -9.91
CA ARG A 161 -8.52 -0.89 -9.15
C ARG A 161 -10.02 -1.14 -9.23
N ASP A 162 -10.54 -1.43 -10.41
CA ASP A 162 -11.97 -1.64 -10.65
C ASP A 162 -12.46 -2.86 -9.88
N ILE A 163 -11.72 -3.97 -9.92
CA ILE A 163 -12.06 -5.17 -9.14
C ILE A 163 -11.92 -4.94 -7.64
N SER A 164 -10.88 -4.21 -7.21
CA SER A 164 -10.70 -3.86 -5.79
C SER A 164 -11.87 -3.01 -5.26
N TRP A 165 -12.37 -2.07 -6.07
CA TRP A 165 -13.52 -1.24 -5.76
C TRP A 165 -14.84 -2.03 -5.81
N LYS A 166 -15.03 -2.89 -6.81
CA LYS A 166 -16.19 -3.79 -6.92
C LYS A 166 -16.32 -4.71 -5.70
N CYS A 167 -15.20 -5.15 -5.13
CA CYS A 167 -15.16 -6.00 -3.95
C CYS A 167 -15.25 -5.23 -2.62
N ALA A 168 -15.26 -3.89 -2.66
CA ALA A 168 -15.23 -3.05 -1.48
C ALA A 168 -16.60 -2.94 -0.81
N VAL A 169 -16.60 -2.99 0.53
CA VAL A 169 -17.77 -2.73 1.37
C VAL A 169 -17.42 -1.64 2.36
N GLY A 170 -18.18 -0.53 2.32
CA GLY A 170 -18.04 0.60 3.21
C GLY A 170 -18.93 0.49 4.45
N PHE A 171 -18.36 0.77 5.61
CA PHE A 171 -19.07 0.84 6.88
C PHE A 171 -19.06 2.26 7.43
N GLN A 172 -20.25 2.87 7.52
CA GLN A 172 -20.48 4.10 8.27
C GLN A 172 -20.48 3.77 9.77
N MET A 173 -19.30 3.73 10.39
CA MET A 173 -19.15 3.32 11.79
C MET A 173 -19.87 4.30 12.73
N LYS A 174 -20.60 3.76 13.70
CA LYS A 174 -21.22 4.50 14.80
C LYS A 174 -20.31 4.50 16.02
N LYS A 175 -20.55 5.45 16.94
CA LYS A 175 -19.84 5.52 18.21
C LYS A 175 -19.93 4.18 18.96
N ARG A 176 -18.77 3.67 19.39
CA ARG A 176 -18.54 2.37 20.04
C ARG A 176 -18.60 1.14 19.13
N ASP A 177 -18.81 1.29 17.83
CA ASP A 177 -18.67 0.16 16.91
C ASP A 177 -17.23 -0.36 16.93
N VAL A 178 -17.10 -1.69 16.83
CA VAL A 178 -15.83 -2.39 16.71
C VAL A 178 -15.81 -3.16 15.40
N LEU A 179 -14.81 -2.90 14.57
CA LEU A 179 -14.54 -3.65 13.36
C LEU A 179 -13.35 -4.60 13.60
N VAL A 180 -13.63 -5.90 13.65
CA VAL A 180 -12.62 -6.96 13.76
C VAL A 180 -12.38 -7.54 12.37
N MET A 181 -11.12 -7.67 12.01
CA MET A 181 -10.69 -8.03 10.67
C MET A 181 -9.54 -9.03 10.74
N ASP A 182 -9.58 -10.01 9.85
CA ASP A 182 -8.44 -10.84 9.54
C ASP A 182 -7.56 -10.13 8.51
N ASN A 183 -6.37 -9.67 8.94
CA ASN A 183 -5.49 -8.86 8.11
C ASN A 183 -4.89 -9.63 6.92
N MET A 184 -4.94 -10.97 6.92
CA MET A 184 -4.55 -11.74 5.73
C MET A 184 -5.66 -11.79 4.68
N ARG A 185 -6.92 -11.69 5.12
CA ARG A 185 -8.08 -11.81 4.25
C ARG A 185 -8.64 -10.49 3.78
N VAL A 186 -8.42 -9.39 4.50
CA VAL A 186 -8.99 -8.09 4.11
C VAL A 186 -7.94 -7.02 3.82
N GLN A 187 -8.15 -6.31 2.73
CA GLN A 187 -7.61 -4.97 2.54
C GLN A 187 -8.57 -3.97 3.19
N HIS A 188 -8.05 -2.83 3.66
CA HIS A 188 -8.88 -1.79 4.25
C HIS A 188 -8.47 -0.40 3.75
N ALA A 189 -9.45 0.50 3.68
CA ALA A 189 -9.28 1.88 3.28
C ALA A 189 -10.23 2.78 4.08
N ARG A 190 -10.14 4.08 3.81
CA ARG A 190 -10.99 5.11 4.40
C ARG A 190 -11.43 6.03 3.28
N LEU A 191 -12.74 6.25 3.14
CA LEU A 191 -13.24 7.29 2.24
C LEU A 191 -12.98 8.69 2.80
N SER A 192 -12.97 9.68 1.91
CA SER A 192 -12.84 11.09 2.30
C SER A 192 -13.96 11.48 3.28
N PHE A 193 -13.64 12.39 4.20
CA PHE A 193 -14.64 12.93 5.14
C PHE A 193 -14.36 14.38 5.49
N THR A 194 -15.37 15.04 6.05
CA THR A 194 -15.28 16.38 6.63
C THR A 194 -15.61 16.36 8.13
N GLY A 195 -15.14 17.37 8.87
CA GLY A 195 -15.39 17.48 10.30
C GLY A 195 -14.56 16.51 11.15
N GLU A 196 -15.03 16.24 12.36
CA GLU A 196 -14.32 15.38 13.30
C GLU A 196 -14.57 13.89 13.04
N ARG A 197 -13.52 13.08 13.17
CA ARG A 197 -13.60 11.61 13.12
C ARG A 197 -12.42 11.02 13.88
N LYS A 198 -12.69 10.11 14.80
CA LYS A 198 -11.65 9.44 15.60
C LYS A 198 -11.91 7.93 15.67
N LEU A 199 -11.06 7.18 14.95
CA LEU A 199 -10.96 5.73 15.08
C LEU A 199 -9.66 5.37 15.79
N LEU A 200 -9.76 4.48 16.78
CA LEU A 200 -8.61 3.85 17.41
C LEU A 200 -8.31 2.52 16.71
N ALA A 201 -7.04 2.14 16.65
CA ALA A 201 -6.61 0.89 16.03
C ALA A 201 -5.80 0.03 17.01
N ILE A 202 -6.05 -1.27 16.99
CA ILE A 202 -5.26 -2.27 17.71
C ILE A 202 -4.79 -3.33 16.70
N LEU A 203 -3.49 -3.62 16.74
CA LEU A 203 -2.86 -4.69 15.98
C LEU A 203 -2.63 -5.89 16.90
N GLY A 204 -3.20 -7.03 16.51
CA GLY A 204 -2.97 -8.31 17.19
C GLY A 204 -1.85 -9.08 16.50
N ARG A 205 -1.04 -9.80 17.27
CA ARG A 205 -0.16 -10.82 16.69
C ARG A 205 -0.97 -12.10 16.53
N TYR A 206 -0.83 -12.71 15.36
CA TYR A 206 -1.19 -14.10 15.19
C TYR A 206 -0.19 -14.93 16.02
N LYS A 207 -0.69 -15.71 16.98
CA LYS A 207 0.09 -16.75 17.66
C LYS A 207 -0.34 -18.08 17.09
N ASP A 208 0.58 -18.80 16.46
CA ASP A 208 0.47 -20.24 16.32
C ASP A 208 0.36 -20.82 17.73
N GLN A 209 -0.72 -21.56 18.00
CA GLN A 209 -0.83 -22.37 19.22
C GLN A 209 -0.11 -23.69 18.98
#